data_AF-A0A3L8RWT5-F1
#
_entry.id   AF-A0A3L8RWT5-F1
#
_cell.length_a   1.000
_cell.length_b   1.000
_cell.length_c   1.000
_cell.angle_alpha   90.00
_cell.angle_beta   90.00
_cell.angle_gamma   90.00
#
_symmetry.space_group_name_H-M   'P 1'
#
loop_
_entity.id
_entity.type
_entity.pdbx_description
1 polymer ?
#
loop_
_entity_poly.entity_id
_entity_poly.type
_entity_poly.pdbx_seq_one_letter_code
_entity_poly.pdbx_strand_id
1 'polypeptide(L)'
;MVTGRPMFPGSTVKEELHLIFRLLGTPTEDTWPGITSNEEFKAYNFTQYRAQPLINHAPRLDSEGIELLTDLLLCHEVGGGHGWDGQGCPDV
;
A
#
# COMPACT_ATOMS: atom_id res chain seq x y z
N MET A 1 -3.50 21.58 -3.35
CA MET A 1 -2.65 20.37 -3.33
C MET A 1 -1.70 20.45 -2.13
N VAL A 2 -1.58 19.37 -1.35
CA VAL A 2 -0.87 19.33 -0.05
C VAL A 2 0.65 19.49 -0.18
N THR A 3 1.29 18.80 -1.13
CA THR A 3 2.76 18.80 -1.34
C THR A 3 3.22 19.67 -2.50
N GLY A 4 2.30 20.18 -3.34
CA GLY A 4 2.63 20.97 -4.54
C GLY A 4 3.42 20.21 -5.63
N ARG A 5 3.67 18.92 -5.43
CA ARG A 5 4.38 18.01 -6.34
C ARG A 5 3.62 16.68 -6.40
N PRO A 6 3.57 16.00 -7.56
CA PRO A 6 2.94 14.68 -7.66
C PRO A 6 3.60 13.70 -6.68
N MET A 7 2.78 12.91 -5.98
CA MET A 7 3.25 11.95 -4.97
C MET A 7 4.07 10.81 -5.59
N PHE A 8 3.72 10.45 -6.82
CA PHE A 8 4.43 9.49 -7.65
C PHE A 8 4.73 10.15 -9.00
N PRO A 9 5.92 10.74 -9.19
CA PRO A 9 6.34 11.26 -10.49
C PRO A 9 6.89 10.13 -11.38
N GLY A 10 6.12 9.05 -11.60
CA GLY A 10 6.53 7.97 -12.47
C GLY A 10 6.54 8.40 -13.94
N SER A 11 7.64 8.12 -14.66
CA SER A 11 7.69 8.32 -16.12
C SER A 11 7.31 7.06 -16.91
N THR A 12 7.29 5.91 -16.24
CA THR A 12 6.89 4.60 -16.79
C THR A 12 6.11 3.83 -15.72
N VAL A 13 5.32 2.83 -16.15
CA VAL A 13 4.57 1.95 -15.23
C VAL A 13 5.48 1.32 -14.17
N LYS A 14 6.67 0.86 -14.59
CA LYS A 14 7.66 0.28 -13.68
C LYS A 14 8.15 1.28 -12.63
N GLU A 15 8.45 2.51 -13.04
CA GLU A 15 8.90 3.59 -12.15
C GLU A 15 7.81 4.01 -11.17
N GLU A 16 6.58 4.14 -11.64
CA GLU A 16 5.41 4.46 -10.82
C GLU A 16 5.21 3.39 -9.71
N LEU A 17 5.20 2.11 -10.10
CA LEU A 17 5.12 0.99 -9.15
C LEU A 17 6.30 0.97 -8.17
N HIS A 18 7.50 1.30 -8.63
CA HIS A 18 8.68 1.41 -7.77
C HIS A 18 8.54 2.52 -6.73
N LEU A 19 7.87 3.63 -7.06
CA LEU A 19 7.63 4.73 -6.13
C LEU A 19 6.54 4.37 -5.13
N ILE A 20 5.48 3.69 -5.59
CA ILE A 20 4.39 3.18 -4.74
C ILE A 20 4.95 2.17 -3.72
N PHE A 21 5.67 1.14 -4.16
CA PHE A 21 6.23 0.12 -3.27
C PHE A 21 7.32 0.66 -2.34
N ARG A 22 8.03 1.71 -2.73
CA ARG A 22 9.00 2.36 -1.83
C ARG A 22 8.33 3.10 -0.68
N LEU A 23 7.08 3.54 -0.88
CA LEU A 23 6.28 4.24 0.11
C LEU A 23 5.48 3.25 0.97
N LEU A 24 4.73 2.34 0.33
CA LEU A 24 3.85 1.38 0.99
C LEU A 24 4.54 0.09 1.44
N GLY A 25 5.74 -0.20 0.91
CA GLY A 25 6.40 -1.49 1.00
C GLY A 25 6.15 -2.35 -0.24
N THR A 26 7.07 -3.25 -0.53
CA THR A 26 6.89 -4.20 -1.63
C THR A 26 5.89 -5.26 -1.21
N PRO A 27 4.80 -5.49 -1.98
CA PRO A 27 3.79 -6.47 -1.62
C PRO A 27 4.40 -7.88 -1.58
N THR A 28 3.99 -8.63 -0.58
CA THR A 28 4.28 -10.06 -0.40
C THR A 28 2.98 -10.86 -0.44
N GLU A 29 3.06 -12.19 -0.47
CA GLU A 29 1.86 -13.07 -0.43
C GLU A 29 0.98 -12.83 0.79
N ASP A 30 1.55 -12.34 1.89
CA ASP A 30 0.83 -11.99 3.12
C ASP A 30 -0.03 -10.74 2.94
N THR A 31 0.52 -9.71 2.30
CA THR A 31 -0.17 -8.44 2.06
C THR A 31 -1.04 -8.44 0.81
N TRP A 32 -0.66 -9.22 -0.20
CA TRP A 32 -1.36 -9.37 -1.47
C TRP A 32 -1.26 -10.81 -1.97
N PRO A 33 -2.22 -11.68 -1.61
CA PRO A 33 -2.19 -13.07 -2.04
C PRO A 33 -2.27 -13.18 -3.56
N GLY A 34 -1.38 -13.98 -4.17
CA GLY A 34 -1.31 -14.16 -5.61
C GLY A 34 -0.38 -13.18 -6.34
N ILE A 35 0.21 -12.20 -5.66
CA ILE A 35 1.15 -11.26 -6.28
C ILE A 35 2.40 -11.97 -6.82
N THR A 36 2.84 -13.04 -6.15
CA THR A 36 3.99 -13.83 -6.61
C THR A 36 3.65 -14.73 -7.80
N SER A 37 2.37 -14.97 -8.07
CA SER A 37 1.92 -15.70 -9.26
C SER A 37 1.94 -14.81 -10.51
N ASN A 38 1.83 -13.49 -10.36
CA ASN A 38 1.86 -12.54 -11.46
C ASN A 38 3.23 -12.53 -12.19
N GLU A 39 3.25 -12.93 -13.45
CA GLU A 39 4.47 -13.02 -14.26
C GLU A 39 5.07 -11.65 -14.58
N GLU A 40 4.26 -10.60 -14.75
CA GLU A 40 4.74 -9.24 -14.97
C GLU A 40 5.47 -8.74 -13.72
N PHE A 41 4.88 -8.94 -12.53
CA PHE A 41 5.51 -8.57 -11.26
C PHE A 41 6.87 -9.26 -11.08
N LYS A 42 6.95 -10.56 -11.40
CA LYS A 42 8.22 -11.33 -11.39
C LYS A 42 9.21 -10.80 -12.42
N ALA A 43 8.75 -10.46 -13.64
CA ALA A 43 9.59 -9.93 -14.70
C ALA A 43 10.19 -8.55 -14.35
N TYR A 44 9.47 -7.72 -13.60
CA TYR A 44 9.97 -6.41 -13.17
C TYR A 44 11.08 -6.48 -12.11
N ASN A 45 11.16 -7.58 -11.36
CA ASN A 45 12.17 -7.86 -10.33
C ASN A 45 12.34 -6.69 -9.34
N PHE A 46 11.25 -6.35 -8.63
CA PHE A 46 11.24 -5.25 -7.67
C PHE A 46 12.14 -5.55 -6.47
N THR A 47 12.85 -4.53 -5.99
CA THR A 47 13.59 -4.61 -4.72
C THR A 47 12.60 -4.71 -3.56
N GLN A 48 12.93 -5.44 -2.50
CA GLN A 48 12.13 -5.43 -1.28
C GLN A 48 12.32 -4.10 -0.55
N TYR A 49 11.25 -3.29 -0.51
CA TYR A 49 11.17 -2.07 0.26
C TYR A 49 10.33 -2.30 1.51
N ARG A 50 10.75 -1.67 2.61
CA ARG A 50 9.96 -1.60 3.83
C ARG A 50 9.03 -0.39 3.74
N ALA A 51 7.78 -0.55 4.21
CA ALA A 51 6.83 0.54 4.32
C ALA A 51 7.45 1.73 5.08
N GLN A 52 7.29 2.93 4.52
CA GLN A 52 7.75 4.17 5.13
C GLN A 52 6.56 4.96 5.67
N PRO A 53 6.72 5.65 6.81
CA PRO A 53 5.62 6.43 7.36
C PRO A 53 5.32 7.61 6.42
N LEU A 54 4.09 7.68 5.91
CA LEU A 54 3.61 8.69 4.95
C LEU A 54 3.81 10.13 5.44
N ILE A 55 3.86 10.34 6.76
CA ILE A 55 4.16 11.64 7.39
C ILE A 55 5.51 12.22 6.95
N ASN A 56 6.49 11.38 6.62
CA ASN A 56 7.80 11.84 6.12
C ASN A 56 7.69 12.43 4.71
N HIS A 57 6.74 11.94 3.91
CA HIS A 57 6.53 12.37 2.52
C HIS A 57 5.50 13.51 2.41
N ALA A 58 4.56 13.55 3.33
CA ALA A 58 3.54 14.59 3.40
C ALA A 58 3.41 15.13 4.82
N PRO A 59 4.42 15.88 5.31
CA PRO A 59 4.46 16.41 6.68
C PRO A 59 3.37 17.46 6.97
N ARG A 60 2.59 17.85 5.96
CA ARG A 60 1.48 18.79 6.06
C ARG A 60 0.12 18.11 6.24
N LEU A 61 0.05 16.78 6.15
CA LEU A 61 -1.15 16.01 6.48
C LEU A 61 -1.17 15.72 7.97
N ASP A 62 -2.32 15.94 8.58
CA ASP A 62 -2.60 15.48 9.94
C ASP A 62 -2.79 13.96 9.95
N SER A 63 -2.81 13.35 11.14
CA SER A 63 -2.93 11.90 11.34
C SER A 63 -4.13 11.33 10.59
N GLU A 64 -5.29 12.00 10.66
CA GLU A 64 -6.51 11.60 9.94
C GLU A 64 -6.35 11.65 8.41
N GLY A 65 -5.61 12.65 7.91
CA GLY A 65 -5.30 12.76 6.48
C GLY A 65 -4.30 11.71 6.01
N ILE A 66 -3.40 11.27 6.88
CA ILE A 66 -2.48 10.15 6.62
C ILE A 66 -3.26 8.83 6.62
N GLU A 67 -4.18 8.62 7.55
CA GLU A 67 -5.02 7.41 7.59
C GLU A 67 -5.88 7.29 6.33
N LEU A 68 -6.56 8.36 5.93
CA LEU A 68 -7.33 8.38 4.68
C LEU A 68 -6.47 8.10 3.45
N LEU A 69 -5.26 8.69 3.40
CA LEU A 69 -4.33 8.45 2.30
C LEU A 69 -3.82 7.00 2.28
N THR A 70 -3.59 6.43 3.46
CA THR A 70 -3.20 5.02 3.61
C THR A 70 -4.29 4.11 3.09
N ASP A 71 -5.55 4.37 3.44
CA ASP A 71 -6.73 3.62 3.00
C ASP A 71 -6.91 3.70 1.47
N LEU A 72 -6.83 4.92 0.91
CA LEU A 72 -6.92 5.14 -0.54
C LEU A 72 -5.81 4.43 -1.32
N LEU A 73 -4.59 4.38 -0.78
CA LEU A 73 -3.44 3.78 -1.45
C LEU A 73 -3.34 2.27 -1.25
N LEU A 74 -3.79 1.76 -0.10
CA LEU A 74 -3.77 0.34 0.17
C LEU A 74 -4.97 -0.38 -0.41
N CYS A 75 -6.08 0.31 -0.76
CA CYS A 75 -7.26 -0.18 -1.48
C CYS A 75 -7.32 -1.71 -1.59
N HIS A 76 -7.36 -2.36 -0.43
CA HIS A 76 -7.80 -3.72 -0.30
C HIS A 76 -9.30 -3.62 -0.47
N GLU A 77 -9.88 -4.51 -1.28
CA GLU A 77 -11.33 -4.72 -1.36
C GLU A 77 -12.03 -4.22 -0.09
N VAL A 78 -12.92 -3.24 -0.25
CA VAL A 78 -13.86 -2.84 0.79
C VAL A 78 -14.75 -4.05 1.05
N GLY A 79 -14.27 -4.95 1.89
CA GLY A 79 -14.92 -6.12 2.43
C GLY A 79 -15.18 -5.89 3.92
N GLY A 80 -16.23 -5.10 4.19
CA GLY A 80 -17.07 -5.13 5.39
C GLY A 80 -16.41 -5.26 6.78
N GLY A 81 -16.49 -4.19 7.58
CA GLY A 81 -16.08 -4.24 8.99
C GLY A 81 -16.81 -3.32 9.95
N HIS A 82 -17.99 -2.79 9.61
CA HIS A 82 -18.91 -2.28 10.64
C HIS A 82 -19.83 -3.43 11.05
N GLY A 83 -19.42 -4.15 12.10
CA GLY A 83 -20.25 -5.08 12.88
C GLY A 83 -20.48 -6.47 12.28
N TRP A 84 -19.60 -7.43 12.60
CA TRP A 84 -20.04 -8.77 12.98
C TRP A 84 -19.45 -9.10 14.35
N ASP A 85 -20.38 -9.46 15.22
CA ASP A 85 -20.26 -9.75 16.64
C ASP A 85 -19.22 -10.84 16.94
N GLY A 86 -18.69 -10.81 18.15
CA GLY A 86 -17.58 -11.64 18.57
C GLY A 86 -17.81 -13.15 18.52
N GLN A 87 -16.73 -13.84 18.90
CA GLN A 87 -16.59 -15.29 19.10
C GLN A 87 -16.22 -16.10 17.84
N GLY A 88 -14.96 -16.53 17.76
CA GLY A 88 -14.57 -17.49 16.71
C GLY A 88 -13.10 -17.84 16.48
N CYS A 89 -12.19 -17.71 17.46
CA CYS A 89 -10.98 -18.54 17.52
C CYS A 89 -11.04 -19.29 18.85
N PRO A 90 -10.62 -20.58 18.98
CA PRO A 90 -9.59 -21.26 18.19
C PRO A 90 -10.02 -22.65 17.66
N ASP A 91 -9.28 -23.23 16.70
CA ASP A 91 -9.23 -24.69 16.60
C ASP A 91 -7.80 -25.20 16.44
N VAL A 92 -7.61 -26.29 17.18
CA VAL A 92 -6.47 -27.20 17.33
C VAL A 92 -5.94 -27.76 16.01
#